data_AF-A0A377DQ49-F1
#
_entry.id   AF-A0A377DQ49-F1
#
_cell.length_a   1.000
_cell.length_b   1.000
_cell.length_c   1.000
_cell.angle_alpha   90.00
_cell.angle_beta   90.00
_cell.angle_gamma   90.00
#
_symmetry.space_group_name_H-M   'P 1'
#
loop_
_entity.id
_entity.type
_entity.pdbx_description
1 polymer ?
#
loop_
_entity_poly.entity_id
_entity_poly.type
_entity_poly.pdbx_seq_one_letter_code
_entity_poly.pdbx_strand_id
1 'polypeptide(L)'
;MLDLAPLGIEPICYLTEEISNQLLAKYIWYSKHITVSHEESTTNLLARMGFQRRIAGTYIKAPEAVVEAWLNEDYSTLLSEFKVFHSPTGHYWQLGILTTLPLEKAVKAWNALTLSPHTDTEYAMLHYGLKGLPGLVNSLARYPQEALPITNYFAASELAPAVARAFNKLKTLREKRP
;
A
#
# COMPACT_ATOMS: atom_id res chain seq x y z
N MET A 1 20.13 -15.59 -20.46
CA MET A 1 19.53 -14.69 -19.45
C MET A 1 20.67 -13.80 -18.97
N LEU A 2 20.67 -12.49 -19.30
CA LEU A 2 21.69 -11.59 -18.76
C LEU A 2 21.37 -11.33 -17.30
N ASP A 3 22.16 -11.92 -16.41
CA ASP A 3 22.08 -11.70 -14.96
C ASP A 3 22.98 -10.50 -14.62
N LEU A 4 22.49 -9.31 -14.94
CA LEU A 4 23.13 -8.06 -14.50
C LEU A 4 22.67 -7.79 -13.08
N ALA A 5 23.52 -8.15 -12.11
CA ALA A 5 23.35 -7.65 -10.75
C ALA A 5 23.21 -6.12 -10.82
N PRO A 6 22.13 -5.52 -10.30
CA PRO A 6 21.94 -4.08 -10.34
C PRO A 6 23.14 -3.38 -9.71
N LEU A 7 23.67 -2.36 -10.38
CA LEU A 7 24.68 -1.49 -9.77
C LEU A 7 24.11 -0.98 -8.44
N GLY A 8 24.82 -1.21 -7.34
CA GLY A 8 24.42 -0.81 -5.99
C GLY A 8 24.52 0.70 -5.78
N ILE A 9 23.73 1.46 -6.52
CA ILE A 9 23.56 2.89 -6.34
C ILE A 9 22.62 3.08 -5.16
N GLU A 10 23.03 3.89 -4.19
CA GLU A 10 22.16 4.23 -3.07
C GLU A 10 20.89 4.91 -3.58
N PRO A 11 19.71 4.48 -3.11
CA PRO A 11 18.47 5.04 -3.58
C PRO A 11 18.30 6.49 -3.10
N ILE A 12 17.90 7.38 -4.01
CA ILE A 12 17.69 8.80 -3.72
C ILE A 12 16.20 9.11 -3.76
N CYS A 13 15.72 9.85 -2.76
CA CYS A 13 14.36 10.35 -2.68
C CYS A 13 14.35 11.87 -2.90
N TYR A 14 13.65 12.30 -3.95
CA TYR A 14 13.47 13.71 -4.32
C TYR A 14 12.18 14.31 -3.72
N LEU A 15 11.46 13.58 -2.86
CA LEU A 15 10.36 14.12 -2.06
C LEU A 15 10.91 15.04 -0.99
N THR A 16 11.21 16.29 -1.35
CA THR A 16 11.48 17.34 -0.38
C THR A 16 10.25 17.61 0.47
N GLU A 17 10.41 18.21 1.64
CA GLU A 17 9.28 18.60 2.49
C GLU A 17 8.26 19.47 1.72
N GLU A 18 8.74 20.42 0.91
CA GLU A 18 7.89 21.26 0.08
C GLU A 18 7.07 20.45 -0.94
N ILE A 19 7.72 19.56 -1.70
CA ILE A 19 7.05 18.71 -2.70
C ILE A 19 6.04 17.79 -2.01
N SER A 20 6.45 17.17 -0.89
CA SER A 20 5.57 16.31 -0.10
C SER A 20 4.33 17.05 0.39
N ASN A 21 4.50 18.26 0.94
CA ASN A 21 3.38 19.07 1.42
C ASN A 21 2.43 19.49 0.29
N GLN A 22 2.97 19.86 -0.88
CA GLN A 22 2.15 20.18 -2.06
C GLN A 22 1.34 18.97 -2.55
N LEU A 23 1.94 17.77 -2.55
CA LEU A 23 1.24 16.54 -2.94
C LEU A 23 0.22 16.12 -1.88
N LEU A 24 0.57 16.18 -0.59
CA LEU A 24 -0.32 15.87 0.53
C LEU A 24 -1.52 16.82 0.62
N ALA A 25 -1.41 18.06 0.11
CA ALA A 25 -2.54 18.99 0.04
C ALA A 25 -3.73 18.44 -0.77
N LYS A 26 -3.48 17.55 -1.75
CA LYS A 26 -4.53 16.85 -2.50
C LYS A 26 -5.34 15.88 -1.62
N TYR A 27 -4.75 15.45 -0.51
CA TYR A 27 -5.29 14.44 0.40
C TYR A 27 -5.87 15.03 1.69
N ILE A 28 -6.10 16.35 1.79
CA ILE A 28 -6.63 16.98 3.03
C ILE A 28 -7.97 16.39 3.46
N TRP A 29 -8.87 16.12 2.53
CA TRP A 29 -10.15 15.49 2.87
C TRP A 29 -9.92 14.04 3.30
N TYR A 30 -9.12 13.29 2.53
CA TYR A 30 -8.81 11.89 2.79
C TYR A 30 -8.13 11.67 4.15
N SER A 31 -7.14 12.49 4.50
CA SER A 31 -6.42 12.40 5.78
C SER A 31 -7.36 12.52 6.97
N LYS A 32 -8.36 13.41 6.91
CA LYS A 32 -9.40 13.53 7.95
C LYS A 32 -10.24 12.26 8.11
N HIS A 33 -10.49 11.52 7.02
CA HIS A 33 -11.28 10.28 7.04
C HIS A 33 -10.49 9.07 7.52
N ILE A 34 -9.18 9.06 7.33
CA ILE A 34 -8.33 7.95 7.76
C ILE A 34 -7.73 8.15 9.15
N THR A 35 -7.84 9.34 9.75
CA THR A 35 -7.39 9.58 11.13
C THR A 35 -7.96 8.51 12.06
N VAL A 36 -7.08 7.89 12.84
CA VAL A 36 -7.38 6.89 13.86
C VAL A 36 -7.37 7.60 15.20
N SER A 37 -8.42 7.45 16.00
CA SER A 37 -8.40 7.97 17.36
C SER A 37 -7.52 7.09 18.24
N HIS A 38 -6.90 7.67 19.27
CA HIS A 38 -6.08 6.89 20.21
C HIS A 38 -6.88 5.80 20.95
N GLU A 39 -8.21 5.93 20.98
CA GLU A 39 -9.15 4.98 21.60
C GLU A 39 -9.70 3.94 20.61
N GLU A 40 -9.29 3.99 19.34
CA GLU A 40 -9.81 3.08 18.32
C GLU A 40 -9.33 1.64 18.57
N SER A 41 -10.29 0.74 18.74
CA SER A 41 -9.98 -0.68 18.90
C SER A 41 -9.28 -1.26 17.66
N THR A 42 -8.38 -2.22 17.89
CA THR A 42 -7.68 -2.94 16.81
C THR A 42 -8.65 -3.56 15.79
N THR A 43 -9.80 -4.06 16.25
CA THR A 43 -10.83 -4.62 15.37
C THR A 43 -11.42 -3.55 14.42
N ASN A 44 -11.62 -2.33 14.90
CA ASN A 44 -12.12 -1.24 14.05
C ASN A 44 -11.06 -0.79 13.04
N LEU A 45 -9.80 -0.69 13.48
CA LEU A 45 -8.66 -0.43 12.59
C LEU A 45 -8.59 -1.47 11.46
N LEU A 46 -8.66 -2.76 11.79
CA LEU A 46 -8.66 -3.85 10.82
C LEU A 46 -9.87 -3.78 9.87
N ALA A 47 -11.06 -3.46 10.39
CA ALA A 47 -12.26 -3.27 9.56
C ALA A 47 -12.08 -2.14 8.54
N ARG A 48 -11.50 -1.01 8.95
CA ARG A 48 -11.18 0.12 8.06
C ARG A 48 -10.11 -0.23 7.03
N MET A 49 -9.13 -1.07 7.39
CA MET A 49 -8.15 -1.61 6.44
C MET A 49 -8.76 -2.60 5.42
N GLY A 50 -10.00 -3.04 5.62
CA GLY A 50 -10.73 -3.91 4.70
C GLY A 50 -11.12 -5.28 5.26
N PHE A 51 -10.72 -5.64 6.48
CA PHE A 51 -11.17 -6.87 7.17
C PHE A 51 -12.58 -6.72 7.74
N GLN A 52 -13.52 -6.41 6.87
CA GLN A 52 -14.93 -6.42 7.19
C GLN A 52 -15.70 -7.07 6.07
N ARG A 53 -16.66 -7.92 6.44
CA ARG A 53 -17.56 -8.57 5.50
C ARG A 53 -18.99 -8.29 5.91
N ARG A 54 -19.82 -8.01 4.91
CA ARG A 54 -21.27 -7.93 5.11
C ARG A 54 -21.90 -9.26 4.72
N ILE A 55 -22.60 -9.90 5.65
CA ILE A 55 -23.39 -11.12 5.42
C ILE A 55 -24.82 -10.86 5.85
N ALA A 56 -25.78 -11.09 4.96
CA ALA A 56 -27.21 -10.92 5.22
C ALA A 56 -27.58 -9.57 5.87
N GLY A 57 -26.91 -8.49 5.47
CA GLY A 57 -27.15 -7.15 6.00
C GLY A 57 -26.30 -6.75 7.20
N THR A 58 -25.67 -7.71 7.89
CA THR A 58 -24.88 -7.50 9.11
C THR A 58 -23.38 -7.45 8.84
N TYR A 59 -22.66 -6.54 9.51
CA TYR A 59 -21.21 -6.49 9.48
C TYR A 59 -20.62 -7.54 10.43
N ILE A 60 -19.73 -8.37 9.90
CA ILE A 60 -18.95 -9.33 10.68
C ILE A 60 -17.58 -8.73 10.93
N LYS A 61 -17.20 -8.69 12.21
CA LYS A 61 -15.89 -8.24 12.67
C LYS A 61 -14.79 -9.20 12.23
N ALA A 62 -13.56 -8.70 12.15
CA ALA A 62 -12.39 -9.53 11.95
C ALA A 62 -12.34 -10.65 13.01
N PRO A 63 -11.98 -11.90 12.64
CA PRO A 63 -11.76 -12.98 13.59
C PRO A 63 -10.71 -12.60 14.66
N GLU A 64 -10.81 -13.18 15.85
CA GLU A 64 -9.85 -12.93 16.95
C GLU A 64 -8.42 -13.26 16.53
N ALA A 65 -8.22 -14.35 15.78
CA ALA A 65 -6.92 -14.70 15.20
C ALA A 65 -6.31 -13.61 14.30
N VAL A 66 -7.13 -12.81 13.60
CA VAL A 66 -6.66 -11.68 12.78
C VAL A 66 -6.21 -10.52 13.68
N VAL A 67 -6.92 -10.29 14.79
CA VAL A 67 -6.52 -9.30 15.80
C VAL A 67 -5.18 -9.68 16.41
N GLU A 68 -5.03 -10.94 16.82
CA GLU A 68 -3.77 -11.45 17.38
C GLU A 68 -2.63 -11.36 16.36
N ALA A 69 -2.86 -11.77 15.11
CA ALA A 69 -1.86 -11.66 14.04
C ALA A 69 -1.39 -10.21 13.84
N TRP A 70 -2.30 -9.23 13.89
CA TRP A 70 -1.93 -7.81 13.80
C TRP A 70 -1.12 -7.30 14.98
N LEU A 71 -1.46 -7.74 16.20
CA LEU A 71 -0.72 -7.36 17.40
C LEU A 71 0.70 -7.95 17.39
N ASN A 72 0.84 -9.19 16.90
CA ASN A 72 2.10 -9.91 16.81
C ASN A 72 2.90 -9.61 15.52
N GLU A 73 2.43 -8.70 14.67
CA GLU A 73 3.04 -8.38 13.36
C GLU A 73 3.20 -9.61 12.44
N ASP A 74 2.31 -10.61 12.58
CA ASP A 74 2.25 -11.78 11.71
C ASP A 74 1.49 -11.44 10.41
N TYR A 75 2.20 -10.76 9.51
CA TYR A 75 1.65 -10.37 8.21
C TYR A 75 1.36 -11.57 7.30
N SER A 76 1.98 -12.73 7.53
CA SER A 76 1.74 -13.93 6.74
C SER A 76 0.33 -14.48 6.99
N THR A 77 -0.06 -14.55 8.26
CA THR A 77 -1.42 -14.92 8.68
C THR A 77 -2.41 -13.89 8.18
N LEU A 78 -2.14 -12.59 8.37
CA LEU A 78 -3.01 -11.52 7.87
C LEU A 78 -3.28 -11.62 6.37
N LEU A 79 -2.25 -11.85 5.55
CA LEU A 79 -2.40 -12.02 4.10
C LEU A 79 -3.22 -13.26 3.75
N SER A 80 -3.04 -14.37 4.48
CA SER A 80 -3.77 -15.61 4.25
C SER A 80 -5.25 -15.48 4.61
N GLU A 81 -5.55 -14.87 5.76
CA GLU A 81 -6.90 -14.63 6.25
C GLU A 81 -7.63 -13.64 5.36
N PHE A 82 -6.98 -12.58 4.88
CA PHE A 82 -7.62 -11.59 4.02
C PHE A 82 -8.11 -12.19 2.69
N LYS A 83 -7.42 -13.20 2.15
CA LYS A 83 -7.88 -13.91 0.93
C LYS A 83 -9.22 -14.61 1.11
N VAL A 84 -9.52 -15.03 2.33
CA VAL A 84 -10.77 -15.75 2.68
C VAL A 84 -11.81 -14.78 3.25
N PHE A 85 -11.34 -13.75 3.96
CA PHE A 85 -12.12 -12.80 4.73
C PHE A 85 -12.06 -11.40 4.13
N HIS A 86 -12.53 -11.24 2.90
CA HIS A 86 -12.74 -9.93 2.28
C HIS A 86 -14.22 -9.73 1.90
N SER A 87 -14.62 -8.48 1.67
CA SER A 87 -15.95 -8.16 1.16
C SER A 87 -16.17 -8.76 -0.24
N PRO A 88 -17.40 -9.19 -0.60
CA PRO A 88 -17.72 -9.59 -1.97
C PRO A 88 -17.55 -8.45 -2.99
N THR A 89 -17.63 -7.20 -2.54
CA THR A 89 -17.56 -5.98 -3.37
C THR A 89 -16.25 -5.22 -3.23
N GLY A 90 -15.36 -5.65 -2.33
CA GLY A 90 -14.09 -4.99 -2.04
C GLY A 90 -13.01 -6.03 -1.80
N HIS A 91 -12.03 -6.07 -2.71
CA HIS A 91 -10.95 -7.07 -2.72
C HIS A 91 -9.59 -6.45 -2.36
N TYR A 92 -9.58 -5.27 -1.75
CA TYR A 92 -8.37 -4.45 -1.61
C TYR A 92 -8.17 -4.02 -0.17
N TRP A 93 -6.91 -4.08 0.28
CA TRP A 93 -6.50 -3.41 1.50
C TRP A 93 -6.53 -1.90 1.33
N GLN A 94 -7.09 -1.20 2.30
CA GLN A 94 -7.01 0.27 2.40
C GLN A 94 -5.82 0.63 3.27
N LEU A 95 -4.63 0.68 2.65
CA LEU A 95 -3.37 0.80 3.39
C LEU A 95 -3.02 2.24 3.78
N GLY A 96 -3.73 3.26 3.27
CA GLY A 96 -3.45 4.65 3.63
C GLY A 96 -3.61 4.93 5.12
N ILE A 97 -4.48 4.21 5.82
CA ILE A 97 -4.66 4.33 7.28
C ILE A 97 -3.40 3.97 8.07
N LEU A 98 -2.49 3.17 7.50
CA LEU A 98 -1.22 2.82 8.15
C LEU A 98 -0.36 4.06 8.43
N THR A 99 -0.54 5.17 7.70
CA THR A 99 0.24 6.40 7.93
C THR A 99 -0.10 7.09 9.26
N THR A 100 -1.19 6.69 9.91
CA THR A 100 -1.59 7.16 11.24
C THR A 100 -0.90 6.41 12.39
N LEU A 101 -0.23 5.29 12.09
CA LEU A 101 0.45 4.44 13.06
C LEU A 101 1.90 4.90 13.27
N PRO A 102 2.56 4.44 14.35
CA PRO A 102 3.99 4.64 14.51
C PRO A 102 4.77 4.17 13.28
N LEU A 103 5.67 5.03 12.78
CA LEU A 103 6.34 4.87 11.48
C LEU A 103 6.96 3.47 11.29
N GLU A 104 7.59 2.91 12.32
CA GLU A 104 8.23 1.60 12.25
C GLU A 104 7.21 0.49 11.94
N LYS A 105 6.11 0.43 12.68
CA LYS A 105 5.04 -0.55 12.46
C LYS A 105 4.34 -0.32 11.12
N ALA A 106 4.13 0.94 10.76
CA ALA A 106 3.50 1.34 9.50
C ALA A 106 4.30 0.84 8.29
N VAL A 107 5.62 1.08 8.27
CA VAL A 107 6.52 0.66 7.18
C VAL A 107 6.60 -0.86 7.06
N LYS A 108 6.72 -1.57 8.19
CA LYS A 108 6.71 -3.05 8.19
C LYS A 108 5.42 -3.59 7.59
N ALA A 109 4.28 -3.09 8.04
CA ALA A 109 2.97 -3.47 7.54
C ALA A 109 2.80 -3.14 6.05
N TRP A 110 3.17 -1.93 5.62
CA TRP A 110 3.12 -1.51 4.22
C TRP A 110 3.92 -2.46 3.32
N ASN A 111 5.18 -2.70 3.64
CA ASN A 111 6.06 -3.53 2.82
C ASN A 111 5.57 -5.00 2.75
N ALA A 112 4.94 -5.50 3.81
CA ALA A 112 4.39 -6.86 3.83
C ALA A 112 3.02 -6.98 3.14
N LEU A 113 2.08 -6.08 3.45
CA LEU A 113 0.68 -6.19 3.02
C LEU A 113 0.46 -5.83 1.54
N THR A 114 1.37 -5.05 0.94
CA THR A 114 1.36 -4.73 -0.50
C THR A 114 1.55 -5.96 -1.41
N LEU A 115 1.96 -7.10 -0.84
CA LEU A 115 1.90 -8.41 -1.50
C LEU A 115 0.47 -8.87 -1.80
N SER A 116 -0.56 -8.19 -1.31
CA SER A 116 -1.96 -8.39 -1.65
C SER A 116 -2.50 -7.16 -2.43
N PRO A 117 -3.57 -7.31 -3.22
CA PRO A 117 -4.31 -6.17 -3.78
C PRO A 117 -4.61 -5.08 -2.73
N HIS A 118 -4.25 -3.83 -3.01
CA HIS A 118 -4.35 -2.69 -2.08
C HIS A 118 -4.56 -1.36 -2.84
N THR A 119 -4.86 -0.29 -2.09
CA THR A 119 -4.95 1.10 -2.55
C THR A 119 -4.08 2.04 -1.71
N ASP A 120 -4.04 3.31 -2.11
CA ASP A 120 -3.43 4.46 -1.42
C ASP A 120 -1.90 4.52 -1.52
N THR A 121 -1.35 4.03 -2.63
CA THR A 121 0.09 3.91 -2.85
C THR A 121 0.80 5.26 -2.86
N GLU A 122 0.28 6.24 -3.61
CA GLU A 122 0.88 7.59 -3.65
C GLU A 122 0.91 8.19 -2.24
N TYR A 123 -0.22 8.14 -1.54
CA TYR A 123 -0.34 8.67 -0.19
C TYR A 123 0.62 7.98 0.79
N ALA A 124 0.66 6.65 0.81
CA ALA A 124 1.60 5.89 1.65
C ALA A 124 3.06 6.29 1.40
N MET A 125 3.46 6.40 0.13
CA MET A 125 4.85 6.74 -0.24
C MET A 125 5.25 8.17 0.14
N LEU A 126 4.31 9.12 0.19
CA LEU A 126 4.57 10.46 0.71
C LEU A 126 4.96 10.45 2.19
N HIS A 127 4.49 9.48 2.97
CA HIS A 127 4.82 9.32 4.39
C HIS A 127 6.05 8.45 4.63
N TYR A 128 6.26 7.41 3.82
CA TYR A 128 7.31 6.42 4.07
C TYR A 128 8.63 6.72 3.35
N GLY A 129 8.57 7.45 2.23
CA GLY A 129 9.75 7.73 1.41
C GLY A 129 10.51 6.45 1.06
N LEU A 130 11.84 6.49 1.17
CA LEU A 130 12.71 5.34 0.84
C LEU A 130 12.38 4.06 1.62
N LYS A 131 11.86 4.18 2.86
CA LYS A 131 11.55 3.02 3.69
C LYS A 131 10.41 2.17 3.11
N GLY A 132 9.55 2.77 2.27
CA GLY A 132 8.43 2.11 1.62
C GLY A 132 8.73 1.52 0.24
N LEU A 133 9.98 1.59 -0.24
CA LEU A 133 10.36 1.14 -1.58
C LEU A 133 9.97 -0.31 -1.90
N PRO A 134 10.18 -1.30 -1.00
CA PRO A 134 9.75 -2.68 -1.26
C PRO A 134 8.24 -2.76 -1.53
N GLY A 135 7.43 -2.03 -0.76
CA GLY A 135 6.00 -1.94 -0.99
C GLY A 135 5.64 -1.27 -2.32
N LEU A 136 6.35 -0.20 -2.71
CA LEU A 136 6.14 0.45 -4.01
C LEU A 136 6.43 -0.48 -5.20
N VAL A 137 7.48 -1.31 -5.11
CA VAL A 137 7.77 -2.35 -6.12
C VAL A 137 6.58 -3.31 -6.26
N ASN A 138 6.00 -3.75 -5.14
CA ASN A 138 4.81 -4.60 -5.12
C ASN A 138 3.59 -3.89 -5.72
N SER A 139 3.38 -2.61 -5.39
CA SER A 139 2.28 -1.79 -5.93
C SER A 139 2.35 -1.66 -7.45
N LEU A 140 3.53 -1.40 -8.01
CA LEU A 140 3.73 -1.29 -9.46
C LEU A 140 3.36 -2.57 -10.22
N ALA A 141 3.63 -3.74 -9.63
CA ALA A 141 3.28 -5.02 -10.24
C ALA A 141 1.75 -5.23 -10.33
N ARG A 142 1.00 -4.67 -9.38
CA ARG A 142 -0.45 -4.86 -9.25
C ARG A 142 -1.25 -3.74 -9.93
N TYR A 143 -1.03 -2.50 -9.50
CA TYR A 143 -1.77 -1.30 -9.93
C TYR A 143 -0.83 -0.24 -10.50
N PRO A 144 -0.22 -0.50 -11.67
CA PRO A 144 0.76 0.41 -12.26
C PRO A 144 0.20 1.82 -12.50
N GLN A 145 -1.08 1.96 -12.84
CA GLN A 145 -1.71 3.26 -13.04
C GLN A 145 -1.73 4.15 -11.79
N GLU A 146 -1.80 3.56 -10.59
CA GLU A 146 -1.81 4.27 -9.32
C GLU A 146 -0.40 4.51 -8.81
N ALA A 147 0.48 3.52 -8.94
CA ALA A 147 1.82 3.54 -8.37
C ALA A 147 2.86 4.28 -9.25
N LEU A 148 2.69 4.33 -10.57
CA LEU A 148 3.69 4.89 -11.48
C LEU A 148 3.92 6.41 -11.30
N PRO A 149 2.93 7.27 -11.02
CA PRO A 149 3.18 8.70 -10.83
C PRO A 149 4.19 9.02 -9.73
N ILE A 150 4.11 8.35 -8.58
CA ILE A 150 4.99 8.63 -7.44
C ILE A 150 6.43 8.12 -7.66
N THR A 151 6.66 7.18 -8.59
CA THR A 151 8.03 6.69 -8.87
C THR A 151 8.95 7.78 -9.42
N ASN A 152 8.41 8.85 -9.99
CA ASN A 152 9.20 9.97 -10.51
C ASN A 152 10.05 10.68 -9.45
N TYR A 153 9.74 10.48 -8.17
CA TYR A 153 10.47 11.06 -7.05
C TYR A 153 11.49 10.11 -6.42
N PHE A 154 11.68 8.90 -6.97
CA PHE A 154 12.58 7.90 -6.44
C PHE A 154 13.56 7.43 -7.51
N ALA A 155 14.84 7.73 -7.31
CA ALA A 155 15.91 7.10 -8.09
C ALA A 155 16.42 5.88 -7.31
N ALA A 156 15.84 4.71 -7.57
CA ALA A 156 16.22 3.45 -6.97
C ALA A 156 16.36 2.37 -8.06
N SER A 157 17.49 1.67 -8.08
CA SER A 157 17.78 0.65 -9.11
C SER A 157 16.76 -0.50 -9.09
N GLU A 158 16.26 -0.87 -7.91
CA GLU A 158 15.21 -1.87 -7.70
C GLU A 158 13.85 -1.50 -8.33
N LEU A 159 13.56 -0.21 -8.54
CA LEU A 159 12.34 0.22 -9.22
C LEU A 159 12.44 0.05 -10.74
N ALA A 160 13.64 0.05 -11.32
CA ALA A 160 13.80 0.10 -12.78
C ALA A 160 13.09 -1.06 -13.51
N PRO A 161 13.21 -2.34 -13.08
CA PRO A 161 12.48 -3.43 -13.73
C PRO A 161 10.95 -3.32 -13.56
N ALA A 162 10.49 -2.87 -12.39
CA ALA A 162 9.07 -2.73 -12.09
C ALA A 162 8.43 -1.60 -12.90
N VAL A 163 9.10 -0.44 -12.99
CA VAL A 163 8.69 0.71 -13.80
C VAL A 163 8.66 0.36 -15.29
N ALA A 164 9.70 -0.31 -15.81
CA ALA A 164 9.74 -0.73 -17.21
C ALA A 164 8.56 -1.66 -17.56
N ARG A 165 8.26 -2.64 -16.68
CA ARG A 165 7.09 -3.53 -16.85
C ARG A 165 5.76 -2.77 -16.77
N ALA A 166 5.62 -1.87 -15.81
CA ALA A 166 4.42 -1.04 -15.63
C ALA A 166 4.16 -0.18 -16.88
N PHE A 167 5.18 0.49 -17.41
CA PHE A 167 5.10 1.31 -18.61
C PHE A 167 4.65 0.49 -19.83
N ASN A 168 5.26 -0.67 -20.06
CA ASN A 168 4.87 -1.57 -21.15
C ASN A 168 3.41 -2.03 -21.03
N LYS A 169 2.97 -2.40 -19.83
CA LYS A 169 1.57 -2.81 -19.57
C LYS A 169 0.59 -1.68 -19.90
N LEU A 170 0.86 -0.45 -19.46
CA LEU A 170 -0.01 0.69 -19.74
C LEU A 170 -0.02 1.08 -21.23
N LYS A 171 1.11 0.93 -21.94
CA LYS A 171 1.16 1.13 -23.40
C LYS A 171 0.23 0.16 -24.12
N THR A 172 0.29 -1.13 -23.79
CA THR A 172 -0.59 -2.14 -24.42
C THR A 172 -2.08 -1.90 -24.15
N LEU A 173 -2.45 -1.33 -23.01
CA LEU A 173 -3.85 -0.99 -22.71
C LEU A 173 -4.38 0.16 -23.57
N ARG A 174 -3.52 1.12 -23.93
CA ARG A 174 -3.90 2.24 -24.82
C ARG A 174 -4.09 1.75 -26.26
N GLU A 175 -3.25 0.84 -26.73
CA GLU A 175 -3.32 0.26 -28.08
C GLU A 175 -4.51 -0.71 -28.26
N LYS A 176 -5.01 -1.31 -27.17
CA LYS A 176 -6.16 -2.23 -27.18
C LYS A 176 -7.52 -1.55 -27.00
N ARG A 177 -7.56 -0.21 -26.89
CA ARG A 177 -8.82 0.53 -26.77
C ARG A 177 -9.36 0.77 -28.19
N PRO A 178 -10.50 0.15 -28.58
CA PRO A 178 -11.09 0.35 -29.91
C PRO A 178 -11.60 1.78 -30.12
#